data_AF-A0A0C5EN46-F1
#
_entry.id   AF-A0A0C5EN46-F1
#
_cell.length_a   1.000
_cell.length_b   1.000
_cell.length_c   1.000
_cell.angle_alpha   90.00
_cell.angle_beta   90.00
_cell.angle_gamma   90.00
#
_symmetry.space_group_name_H-M   'P 1'
#
loop_
_entity.id
_entity.type
_entity.pdbx_description
1 polymer ?
#
loop_
_entity_poly.entity_id
_entity_poly.type
_entity_poly.pdbx_seq_one_letter_code
_entity_poly.pdbx_strand_id
1 'polypeptide(L)' 'MTVELERLPPKTREKVEGLMRANGWSFSRTINEVMENAIACGALSEVGRKKAKVLQLVTPMRASGRDS' A
#
# COMPACT_ATOMS: atom_id res chain seq x y z
N MET A 1 -13.72 -5.94 -8.05
CA MET A 1 -12.71 -5.25 -8.89
C MET A 1 -12.33 -6.21 -10.02
N THR A 2 -12.77 -5.96 -11.25
CA THR A 2 -12.53 -6.85 -12.40
C THR A 2 -11.37 -6.31 -13.21
N VAL A 3 -10.15 -6.68 -12.81
CA VAL A 3 -8.96 -6.51 -13.67
C VAL A 3 -8.91 -7.72 -14.58
N GLU A 4 -8.70 -7.51 -15.87
CA GLU A 4 -8.48 -8.59 -16.85
C GLU A 4 -6.99 -8.62 -17.20
N LEU A 5 -6.40 -9.82 -17.25
CA LEU A 5 -4.97 -10.03 -17.55
C LEU A 5 -4.56 -9.33 -18.87
N GLU A 6 -5.45 -9.38 -19.86
CA GLU A 6 -5.26 -8.79 -21.20
C GLU A 6 -5.22 -7.26 -21.22
N ARG A 7 -5.70 -6.61 -20.16
CA ARG A 7 -5.66 -5.15 -20.03
C ARG A 7 -4.39 -4.65 -19.34
N LEU A 8 -3.58 -5.56 -18.78
CA LEU A 8 -2.31 -5.18 -18.17
C LEU A 8 -1.27 -4.83 -19.25
N PRO A 9 -0.41 -3.82 -18.99
CA PRO A 9 0.74 -3.54 -19.83
C PRO A 9 1.59 -4.80 -20.05
N PRO A 10 2.21 -4.99 -21.24
CA PRO A 10 2.89 -6.24 -21.58
C PRO A 10 3.92 -6.70 -20.54
N LYS A 11 4.75 -5.77 -20.05
CA LYS A 11 5.76 -6.04 -19.01
C LYS A 11 5.14 -6.44 -17.67
N THR A 12 3.99 -5.88 -17.31
CA THR A 12 3.29 -6.21 -16.06
C THR A 12 2.63 -7.58 -16.19
N ARG A 13 2.07 -7.89 -17.36
CA ARG A 13 1.47 -9.18 -17.66
C ARG A 13 2.48 -10.32 -17.52
N GLU A 14 3.65 -10.18 -18.12
CA GLU A 14 4.73 -11.18 -18.04
C GLU A 14 5.13 -11.47 -16.58
N LYS A 15 5.24 -10.43 -15.75
CA LYS A 15 5.54 -10.60 -14.31
C LYS A 15 4.42 -11.34 -13.57
N VAL A 16 3.16 -11.01 -13.84
CA VAL A 16 2.01 -11.68 -13.23
C VAL A 16 1.94 -13.14 -13.65
N GLU A 17 2.13 -13.44 -14.94
CA GLU A 17 2.19 -14.82 -15.44
C GLU A 17 3.35 -15.61 -14.85
N GLY A 18 4.51 -14.98 -14.68
CA GLY A 18 5.66 -15.59 -13.99
C GLY A 18 5.32 -15.99 -12.55
N LEU A 19 4.65 -15.10 -11.80
CA LEU A 19 4.20 -15.38 -10.43
C LEU A 19 3.14 -16.49 -10.38
N MET A 20 2.21 -16.50 -11.34
CA MET A 20 1.21 -17.56 -11.47
C MET A 20 1.87 -18.92 -11.69
N ARG A 21 2.82 -18.99 -12.62
CA ARG A 21 3.55 -20.24 -12.93
C ARG A 21 4.41 -20.72 -11.77
N ALA A 22 5.15 -19.82 -11.14
CA ALA A 22 6.06 -20.17 -10.04
C ALA A 22 5.32 -20.72 -8.81
N ASN A 23 4.10 -20.26 -8.54
CA ASN A 23 3.35 -20.62 -7.34
C ASN A 23 2.12 -21.51 -7.61
N GLY A 24 1.83 -21.84 -8.88
CA GLY A 24 0.61 -22.56 -9.26
C GLY A 24 -0.67 -21.78 -8.95
N TRP A 25 -0.62 -20.45 -8.99
CA TRP A 25 -1.73 -19.58 -8.60
C TRP A 25 -2.63 -19.21 -9.77
N SER A 26 -3.91 -19.02 -9.47
CA SER A 26 -4.83 -18.36 -10.40
C SER A 26 -4.49 -16.88 -10.52
N PHE A 27 -4.91 -16.26 -11.62
CA PHE A 27 -4.74 -14.82 -11.84
C PHE A 27 -5.36 -13.99 -10.71
N SER A 28 -6.59 -14.34 -10.28
CA SER A 28 -7.27 -13.63 -9.19
C SER A 28 -6.48 -13.69 -7.89
N ARG A 29 -5.93 -14.86 -7.53
CA ARG A 29 -5.09 -14.98 -6.33
C ARG A 29 -3.82 -14.15 -6.45
N THR A 30 -3.16 -14.22 -7.60
CA THR A 30 -1.91 -13.50 -7.86
C THR A 30 -2.09 -11.99 -7.74
N ILE A 31 -3.17 -11.44 -8.31
CA ILE A 31 -3.48 -10.01 -8.20
C ILE A 31 -3.80 -9.59 -6.77
N ASN A 32 -4.55 -10.40 -6.02
CA ASN A 32 -4.81 -10.12 -4.61
C ASN A 32 -3.51 -10.04 -3.80
N GLU A 33 -2.63 -11.02 -3.93
CA GLU A 33 -1.34 -11.05 -3.23
C GLU A 33 -0.46 -9.85 -3.58
N VAL A 34 -0.37 -9.50 -4.88
CA VAL A 34 0.38 -8.32 -5.33
C VAL A 34 -0.21 -7.03 -4.75
N MET A 35 -1.54 -6.93 -4.71
CA MET A 35 -2.24 -5.76 -4.19
C MET A 35 -2.06 -5.63 -2.67
N GLU A 36 -2.22 -6.72 -1.93
CA GLU A 36 -2.05 -6.77 -0.48
C GLU A 36 -0.61 -6.41 -0.08
N ASN A 37 0.38 -7.00 -0.76
CA ASN A 37 1.78 -6.68 -0.52
C ASN A 37 2.09 -5.20 -0.84
N ALA A 38 1.55 -4.66 -1.94
CA ALA A 38 1.72 -3.24 -2.27
C ALA A 38 1.11 -2.33 -1.20
N ILE A 39 -0.06 -2.67 -0.66
CA ILE A 39 -0.70 -1.93 0.44
C ILE A 39 0.17 -1.99 1.70
N ALA A 40 0.63 -3.19 2.07
CA ALA A 40 1.47 -3.41 3.26
C ALA A 40 2.81 -2.67 3.17
N CYS A 41 3.43 -2.62 1.99
CA CYS A 41 4.65 -1.87 1.74
C CYS A 41 4.43 -0.35 1.60
N GLY A 42 3.20 0.14 1.78
CA GLY A 42 2.92 1.57 1.73
C GLY A 42 2.94 2.15 0.32
N ALA A 43 2.73 1.35 -0.74
CA ALA A 43 2.62 1.87 -2.11
C ALA A 43 1.55 2.96 -2.23
N LEU A 44 0.50 2.88 -1.41
CA LEU A 44 -0.53 3.91 -1.29
C LEU A 44 0.02 5.27 -0.79
N SER A 45 1.06 5.26 0.03
CA SER A 45 1.79 6.46 0.47
C SER A 45 2.65 7.04 -0.66
N GLU A 46 3.24 6.19 -1.50
CA GLU A 46 4.09 6.58 -2.64
C GLU A 46 3.29 7.18 -3.80
N VAL A 47 2.06 6.71 -4.04
CA VAL A 47 1.16 7.28 -5.07
C VAL A 47 0.45 8.56 -4.64
N GLY A 48 0.91 9.21 -3.58
CA GLY A 48 0.43 10.53 -3.18
C GLY A 48 -0.97 10.55 -2.56
N ARG A 49 -1.45 9.45 -1.94
CA ARG A 49 -2.65 9.57 -1.10
C ARG A 49 -2.40 10.62 -0.03
N LYS A 50 -3.32 11.58 0.05
CA LYS A 50 -3.30 12.66 1.03
C LYS A 50 -3.22 12.04 2.42
N LYS A 51 -2.01 12.03 3.02
CA LYS A 51 -1.80 11.53 4.38
C LYS A 51 -2.78 12.26 5.28
N ALA A 52 -3.46 11.54 6.17
CA ALA A 52 -4.32 12.16 7.17
C ALA A 52 -3.50 13.23 7.90
N LYS A 53 -4.09 14.40 8.13
CA LYS A 53 -3.40 15.49 8.82
C LYS A 53 -3.00 14.96 10.20
N VAL A 54 -1.69 14.88 10.46
CA VAL A 54 -1.18 14.49 11.77
C VAL A 54 -1.72 15.51 12.76
N LEU A 55 -2.63 15.09 13.63
CA LEU A 55 -2.99 15.86 14.79
C LEU A 55 -1.75 15.84 15.68
N GLN A 56 -1.08 16.98 15.83
CA GLN A 56 -0.06 17.10 16.87
C GLN A 56 -0.77 16.82 18.20
N LEU A 57 -0.44 15.71 18.84
CA LEU A 57 -0.75 15.46 20.24
C LEU A 57 0.14 16.39 21.07
N VAL A 58 -0.07 17.70 20.96
CA VAL A 58 0.53 18.65 21.89
C VAL A 58 -0.21 18.40 23.20
N THR A 59 0.41 17.69 24.14
CA THR A 59 0.14 18.01 25.53
C THR A 59 0.69 19.43 25.69
N PRO A 60 -0.12 20.45 25.98
CA PRO A 60 0.45 21.73 26.34
C PRO A 60 1.30 21.45 27.57
N MET A 61 2.61 21.59 27.42
CA MET A 61 3.55 21.59 28.52
C MET A 61 3.01 22.63 29.48
N ARG A 62 2.38 22.20 30.59
CA ARG A 62 1.99 23.12 31.65
C ARG A 62 3.29 23.78 32.05
N ALA A 63 3.46 25.05 31.69
CA ALA A 63 4.38 25.93 32.37
C ALA A 63 3.89 25.97 33.81
N SER A 64 4.40 25.04 34.62
CA SER A 64 4.21 25.00 36.05
C SER A 64 4.93 26.23 36.57
N GLY A 65 4.19 27.31 36.84
CA GLY A 65 4.66 28.48 37.56
C GLY A 65 4.99 28.12 39.00
N ARG A 66 6.13 27.46 39.19
CA ARG A 66 6.72 27.21 40.50
C ARG A 66 8.19 27.59 40.47
N ASP A 67 8.46 28.78 39.96
CA ASP A 67 9.58 29.56 40.47
C ASP A 67 9.09 30.17 41.79
N SER A 68 9.76 29.71 42.86
CA SER A 68 9.59 30.17 44.25
C SER A 68 10.61 31.27 44.52
#